data_AF-A0A2T6D8G7-F1
#
_entry.id   AF-A0A2T6D8G7-F1
#
_cell.length_a   1.000
_cell.length_b   1.000
_cell.length_c   1.000
_cell.angle_alpha   90.00
_cell.angle_beta   90.00
_cell.angle_gamma   90.00
#
_symmetry.space_group_name_H-M   'P 1'
#
loop_
_entity.id
_entity.type
_entity.pdbx_description
1 polymer ?
#
loop_
_entity_poly.entity_id
_entity_poly.type
_entity_poly.pdbx_seq_one_letter_code
_entity_poly.pdbx_strand_id
1 'polypeptide(L)'
;MVAGPEAGRGNPTSRRGVPLVKIAALSLACLSAIALSGCDIPGRPKKEDRRPEPHHVTDFKTLYSQNCAGCHGNGQSVGPVIAMNDPLYLSILPKEQMRQIVTNGRAENGMPAFALSNGGSLTNEQIGIIVDNIYAWAKNPPPTNAPAYSAPLGDVARGAAVFAANCASCHGADGQGLKDKAGSVVNPAYLGLVSDQYLRTITIAGRNDLGCPDFASRVPGKAMTSEEISDVVAWLASHRENEFGQKLAPAQQ
;
A
#
# COMPACT_ATOMS: atom_id res chain seq x y z
N MET A 1 -96.55 48.82 53.20
CA MET A 1 -95.70 48.39 54.33
C MET A 1 -95.62 46.87 54.29
N VAL A 2 -94.49 46.28 53.90
CA VAL A 2 -93.92 44.99 54.39
C VAL A 2 -92.44 44.97 53.99
N ALA A 3 -91.61 44.39 54.88
CA ALA A 3 -90.16 44.36 54.95
C ALA A 3 -89.42 43.49 53.89
N GLY A 4 -88.08 43.67 53.84
CA GLY A 4 -87.12 42.93 53.01
C GLY A 4 -86.82 41.47 53.46
N PRO A 5 -85.78 40.82 52.89
CA PRO A 5 -84.44 40.88 53.50
C PRO A 5 -83.24 40.91 52.52
N GLU A 6 -82.04 40.95 53.12
CA GLU A 6 -80.72 41.28 52.57
C GLU A 6 -79.92 40.15 51.87
N ALA A 7 -78.87 40.62 51.15
CA ALA A 7 -77.46 40.15 51.16
C ALA A 7 -76.93 39.23 50.05
N GLY A 8 -75.85 39.70 49.42
CA GLY A 8 -74.90 38.90 48.62
C GLY A 8 -73.75 39.76 48.08
N ARG A 9 -72.71 40.03 48.89
CA ARG A 9 -71.50 40.76 48.48
C ARG A 9 -70.58 39.85 47.66
N GLY A 10 -70.32 40.22 46.40
CA GLY A 10 -69.23 39.67 45.58
C GLY A 10 -67.92 40.43 45.83
N ASN A 11 -66.87 39.71 46.21
CA ASN A 11 -65.53 40.24 46.47
C ASN A 11 -64.76 40.48 45.15
N PRO A 12 -64.09 41.62 44.93
CA PRO A 12 -63.25 41.81 43.74
C PRO A 12 -61.94 41.02 43.85
N THR A 13 -61.70 40.13 42.88
CA THR A 13 -60.44 39.41 42.75
C THR A 13 -59.28 40.37 42.46
N SER A 14 -58.37 40.51 43.42
CA SER A 14 -57.09 41.22 43.27
C SER A 14 -56.19 40.48 42.27
N ARG A 15 -55.97 41.07 41.08
CA ARG A 15 -54.89 40.66 40.18
C ARG A 15 -53.55 41.12 40.77
N ARG A 16 -52.82 40.22 41.43
CA ARG A 16 -51.42 40.45 41.82
C ARG A 16 -50.54 40.47 40.56
N GLY A 17 -50.20 41.67 40.09
CA GLY A 17 -49.15 41.84 39.09
C GLY A 17 -47.80 41.42 39.66
N VAL A 18 -47.08 40.53 38.97
CA VAL A 18 -45.69 40.20 39.32
C VAL A 18 -44.83 41.44 39.06
N PRO A 19 -44.03 41.92 40.02
CA PRO A 19 -43.22 43.12 39.83
C PRO A 19 -42.21 42.91 38.70
N LEU A 20 -42.12 43.87 37.77
CA LEU A 20 -41.29 43.87 36.56
C LEU A 20 -39.83 43.42 36.83
N VAL A 21 -39.30 43.75 38.01
CA VAL A 21 -37.96 43.40 38.48
C VAL A 21 -37.76 41.89 38.66
N LYS A 22 -38.79 41.15 39.11
CA LYS A 22 -38.73 39.69 39.24
C LYS A 22 -38.76 38.98 37.88
N ILE A 23 -39.46 39.56 36.90
CA ILE A 23 -39.48 39.05 35.53
C ILE A 23 -38.11 39.28 34.89
N ALA A 24 -37.54 40.49 35.02
CA ALA A 24 -36.21 40.79 34.49
C ALA A 24 -35.11 39.91 35.12
N ALA A 25 -35.16 39.66 36.43
CA ALA A 25 -34.20 38.79 37.11
C ALA A 25 -34.32 37.32 36.69
N LEU A 26 -35.54 36.79 36.50
CA LEU A 26 -35.75 35.44 35.96
C LEU A 26 -35.27 35.33 34.51
N SER A 27 -35.55 36.34 33.68
CA SER A 27 -35.10 36.36 32.28
C SER A 27 -33.57 36.37 32.18
N LEU A 28 -32.89 37.15 33.01
CA LEU A 28 -31.43 37.23 33.03
C LEU A 28 -30.80 35.94 33.56
N ALA A 29 -31.41 35.28 34.55
CA ALA A 29 -31.01 33.97 35.05
C ALA A 29 -31.21 32.85 34.01
N CYS A 30 -32.32 32.88 33.26
CA CYS A 30 -32.55 31.93 32.16
C CYS A 30 -31.57 32.14 31.00
N LEU A 31 -31.28 33.39 30.60
CA LEU A 31 -30.32 33.71 29.55
C LEU A 31 -28.88 33.28 29.92
N SER A 32 -28.49 33.47 31.18
CA SER A 32 -27.18 33.00 31.67
C SER A 32 -27.10 31.48 31.79
N ALA A 33 -28.18 30.80 32.20
CA ALA A 33 -28.25 29.33 32.19
C ALA A 33 -28.17 28.74 30.77
N ILE A 34 -28.82 29.37 29.79
CA ILE A 34 -28.73 28.98 28.37
C ILE A 34 -27.32 29.21 27.82
N ALA A 35 -26.68 30.34 28.15
CA ALA A 35 -25.32 30.65 27.73
C ALA A 35 -24.27 29.68 28.32
N LEU A 36 -24.46 29.22 29.56
CA LEU A 36 -23.56 28.25 30.21
C LEU A 36 -23.77 26.81 29.71
N SER A 37 -24.98 26.48 29.23
CA SER A 37 -25.30 25.15 28.67
C SER A 37 -24.79 24.97 27.24
N GLY A 38 -24.39 26.05 26.55
CA GLY A 38 -23.94 26.03 25.16
C GLY A 38 -22.49 25.54 24.94
N CYS A 39 -21.72 25.31 26.02
CA CYS A 39 -20.31 24.93 25.88
C CYS A 39 -20.10 23.44 25.55
N ASP A 40 -21.05 22.57 25.88
CA ASP A 40 -20.94 21.11 25.75
C ASP A 40 -22.17 20.52 25.01
N ILE A 41 -22.28 20.90 23.73
CA ILE A 41 -23.38 20.48 22.85
C ILE A 41 -23.27 18.96 22.62
N PRO A 42 -24.33 18.16 22.86
CA PRO A 42 -24.37 16.76 22.50
C PRO A 42 -24.09 16.59 21.00
N GLY A 43 -22.97 15.92 20.66
CA GLY A 43 -22.54 15.72 19.27
C GLY A 43 -21.38 16.61 18.80
N ARG A 44 -20.88 17.54 19.62
CA ARG A 44 -19.61 18.24 19.33
C ARG A 44 -18.45 17.23 19.41
N PRO A 45 -17.65 17.05 18.35
CA PRO A 45 -16.48 16.17 18.40
C PRO A 45 -15.53 16.66 19.49
N LYS A 46 -15.14 15.76 20.39
CA LYS A 46 -14.16 16.08 21.42
C LYS A 46 -12.79 16.26 20.79
N LYS A 47 -11.84 16.86 21.51
CA LYS A 47 -10.46 16.99 21.00
C LYS A 47 -9.84 15.61 20.76
N GLU A 48 -10.23 14.64 21.56
CA GLU A 48 -9.80 13.24 21.47
C GLU A 48 -10.40 12.53 20.25
N ASP A 49 -11.53 13.02 19.72
CA ASP A 49 -12.16 12.51 18.50
C ASP A 49 -11.56 13.12 17.22
N ARG A 50 -10.66 14.11 17.36
CA ARG A 50 -10.00 14.71 16.19
C ARG A 50 -8.99 13.73 15.62
N ARG A 51 -9.30 13.23 14.42
CA ARG A 51 -8.34 12.50 13.60
C ARG A 51 -7.11 13.41 13.36
N PRO A 52 -5.89 12.89 13.55
CA PRO A 52 -4.67 13.63 13.19
C PRO A 52 -4.74 14.05 11.72
N GLU A 53 -4.21 15.24 11.43
CA GLU A 53 -4.02 15.67 10.05
C GLU A 53 -3.24 14.59 9.27
N PRO A 54 -3.65 14.20 8.05
CA PRO A 54 -3.04 13.10 7.32
C PRO A 54 -1.52 13.21 7.19
N HIS A 55 -0.98 14.42 7.07
CA HIS A 55 0.46 14.68 6.95
C HIS A 55 1.24 14.57 8.27
N HIS A 56 0.57 14.48 9.42
CA HIS A 56 1.19 14.30 10.74
C HIS A 56 1.14 12.83 11.23
N VAL A 57 0.56 11.92 10.46
CA VAL A 57 0.55 10.49 10.80
C VAL A 57 1.94 9.90 10.53
N THR A 58 2.61 9.43 11.58
CA THR A 58 3.96 8.81 11.51
C THR A 58 3.99 7.35 11.95
N ASP A 59 2.87 6.80 12.42
CA ASP A 59 2.78 5.37 12.76
C ASP A 59 2.85 4.51 11.49
N PHE A 60 3.87 3.66 11.40
CA PHE A 60 4.09 2.81 10.22
C PHE A 60 2.89 1.90 9.92
N LYS A 61 2.29 1.27 10.94
CA LYS A 61 1.17 0.34 10.74
C LYS A 61 -0.02 1.07 10.10
N THR A 62 -0.30 2.28 10.56
CA THR A 62 -1.33 3.14 10.00
C THR A 62 -0.99 3.55 8.56
N LEU A 63 0.21 4.09 8.32
CA LEU A 63 0.65 4.51 6.98
C LEU A 63 0.59 3.36 5.98
N TYR A 64 1.15 2.21 6.34
CA TYR A 64 1.21 1.05 5.48
C TYR A 64 -0.18 0.46 5.20
N SER A 65 -1.04 0.36 6.23
CA SER A 65 -2.41 -0.14 6.06
C SER A 65 -3.27 0.72 5.13
N GLN A 66 -3.08 2.05 5.17
CA GLN A 66 -3.88 2.99 4.40
C GLN A 66 -3.41 3.14 2.95
N ASN A 67 -2.12 2.89 2.68
CA ASN A 67 -1.52 3.22 1.39
C ASN A 67 -0.97 2.00 0.62
N CYS A 68 -0.59 0.92 1.30
CA CYS A 68 0.17 -0.17 0.68
C CYS A 68 -0.56 -1.51 0.78
N ALA A 69 -1.19 -1.80 1.92
CA ALA A 69 -1.70 -3.13 2.24
C ALA A 69 -2.81 -3.62 1.30
N GLY A 70 -3.53 -2.72 0.63
CA GLY A 70 -4.54 -3.08 -0.36
C GLY A 70 -3.98 -3.89 -1.54
N CYS A 71 -2.73 -3.62 -1.95
CA CYS A 71 -2.07 -4.32 -3.05
C CYS A 71 -0.93 -5.23 -2.58
N HIS A 72 -0.22 -4.86 -1.50
CA HIS A 72 0.95 -5.58 -1.00
C HIS A 72 0.68 -6.47 0.22
N GLY A 73 -0.59 -6.59 0.65
CA GLY A 73 -0.95 -7.31 1.88
C GLY A 73 -0.10 -6.84 3.06
N ASN A 74 0.28 -7.74 3.97
CA ASN A 74 1.23 -7.44 5.05
C ASN A 74 2.71 -7.66 4.63
N GLY A 75 3.05 -7.34 3.38
CA GLY A 75 4.37 -7.55 2.79
C GLY A 75 4.56 -8.93 2.17
N GLN A 76 3.59 -9.83 2.35
CA GLN A 76 3.53 -11.11 1.66
C GLN A 76 3.19 -10.92 0.18
N SER A 77 3.49 -11.94 -0.64
CA SER A 77 3.09 -11.93 -2.04
C SER A 77 1.56 -11.87 -2.17
N VAL A 78 1.09 -11.00 -3.08
CA VAL A 78 -0.29 -10.94 -3.52
C VAL A 78 -0.32 -11.31 -5.01
N GLY A 79 -0.67 -12.54 -5.33
CA GLY A 79 -0.74 -13.01 -6.72
C GLY A 79 0.62 -13.23 -7.39
N PRO A 80 0.86 -12.72 -8.62
CA PRO A 80 2.04 -13.05 -9.41
C PRO A 80 3.29 -12.22 -9.05
N VAL A 81 3.20 -11.25 -8.13
CA VAL A 81 4.34 -10.41 -7.72
C VAL A 81 5.20 -11.08 -6.65
N ILE A 82 6.49 -10.74 -6.59
CA ILE A 82 7.37 -11.15 -5.49
C ILE A 82 6.87 -10.58 -4.16
N ALA A 83 7.05 -11.32 -3.06
CA ALA A 83 6.77 -10.82 -1.72
C ALA A 83 7.69 -9.64 -1.40
N MET A 84 7.13 -8.52 -0.93
CA MET A 84 7.91 -7.34 -0.58
C MET A 84 8.81 -7.58 0.64
N ASN A 85 8.44 -8.52 1.51
CA ASN A 85 9.26 -8.95 2.64
C ASN A 85 10.22 -10.10 2.31
N ASP A 86 10.42 -10.44 1.03
CA ASP A 86 11.42 -11.43 0.64
C ASP A 86 12.82 -10.93 1.04
N PRO A 87 13.57 -11.70 1.84
CA PRO A 87 14.84 -11.24 2.41
C PRO A 87 15.91 -11.03 1.34
N LEU A 88 15.93 -11.85 0.28
CA LEU A 88 16.91 -11.72 -0.78
C LEU A 88 16.61 -10.50 -1.65
N TYR A 89 15.33 -10.28 -1.99
CA TYR A 89 14.88 -9.09 -2.69
C TYR A 89 15.26 -7.79 -1.95
N LEU A 90 14.95 -7.70 -0.66
CA LEU A 90 15.31 -6.52 0.15
C LEU A 90 16.83 -6.37 0.32
N SER A 91 17.60 -7.45 0.19
CA SER A 91 19.06 -7.38 0.30
C SER A 91 19.76 -6.87 -0.95
N ILE A 92 19.19 -7.08 -2.14
CA ILE A 92 19.76 -6.65 -3.42
C ILE A 92 19.23 -5.29 -3.86
N LEU A 93 17.98 -4.96 -3.52
CA LEU A 93 17.38 -3.67 -3.86
C LEU A 93 18.02 -2.57 -3.01
N PRO A 94 18.61 -1.52 -3.61
CA PRO A 94 19.10 -0.40 -2.83
C PRO A 94 17.95 0.33 -2.14
N LYS A 95 18.12 0.68 -0.87
CA LYS A 95 17.11 1.42 -0.08
C LYS A 95 16.67 2.72 -0.74
N GLU A 96 17.59 3.44 -1.36
CA GLU A 96 17.26 4.65 -2.12
C GLU A 96 16.43 4.34 -3.37
N GLN A 97 16.70 3.23 -4.06
CA GLN A 97 15.86 2.80 -5.17
C GLN A 97 14.43 2.49 -4.71
N MET A 98 14.26 1.85 -3.53
CA MET A 98 12.93 1.67 -2.94
C MET A 98 12.24 3.01 -2.66
N ARG A 99 12.98 3.99 -2.12
CA ARG A 99 12.47 5.35 -1.91
C ARG A 99 11.99 5.97 -3.21
N GLN A 100 12.76 5.87 -4.28
CA GLN A 100 12.38 6.37 -5.60
C GLN A 100 11.13 5.66 -6.15
N ILE A 101 11.01 4.35 -5.96
CA ILE A 101 9.82 3.58 -6.37
C ILE A 101 8.57 4.06 -5.63
N VAL A 102 8.64 4.27 -4.30
CA VAL A 102 7.49 4.78 -3.54
C VAL A 102 7.18 6.23 -3.91
N THR A 103 8.20 7.07 -4.09
CA THR A 103 8.06 8.48 -4.46
C THR A 103 7.41 8.65 -5.83
N ASN A 104 7.91 7.94 -6.86
CA ASN A 104 7.51 8.13 -8.26
C ASN A 104 6.44 7.13 -8.72
N GLY A 105 6.22 6.05 -7.99
CA GLY A 105 5.42 4.94 -8.46
C GLY A 105 6.12 4.13 -9.57
N ARG A 106 5.36 3.20 -10.13
CA ARG A 106 5.69 2.38 -11.30
C ARG A 106 4.45 2.33 -12.19
N ALA A 107 4.31 3.35 -13.04
CA ALA A 107 3.13 3.54 -13.87
C ALA A 107 2.88 2.33 -14.80
N GLU A 108 3.95 1.70 -15.27
CA GLU A 108 3.92 0.52 -16.14
C GLU A 108 3.31 -0.71 -15.44
N ASN A 109 3.38 -0.76 -14.11
CA ASN A 109 2.90 -1.87 -13.29
C ASN A 109 1.71 -1.47 -12.39
N GLY A 110 1.09 -0.32 -12.65
CA GLY A 110 -0.10 0.16 -11.94
C GLY A 110 0.14 0.66 -10.50
N MET A 111 1.39 0.79 -10.05
CA MET A 111 1.70 1.40 -8.74
C MET A 111 1.76 2.92 -8.90
N PRO A 112 0.84 3.69 -8.29
CA PRO A 112 0.84 5.14 -8.41
C PRO A 112 2.02 5.77 -7.67
N ALA A 113 2.32 7.03 -7.99
CA ALA A 113 3.20 7.84 -7.17
C ALA A 113 2.57 8.14 -5.81
N PHE A 114 3.35 8.03 -4.72
CA PHE A 114 2.85 8.34 -3.38
C PHE A 114 3.32 9.67 -2.85
N ALA A 115 4.40 10.24 -3.38
CA ALA A 115 4.90 11.53 -2.92
C ALA A 115 3.97 12.68 -3.33
N LEU A 116 3.76 13.63 -2.41
CA LEU A 116 3.04 14.89 -2.68
C LEU A 116 3.59 15.64 -3.90
N SER A 117 4.91 15.63 -4.08
CA SER A 117 5.57 16.30 -5.23
C SER A 117 5.17 15.71 -6.57
N ASN A 118 4.65 14.48 -6.58
CA ASN A 118 4.35 13.70 -7.78
C ASN A 118 2.85 13.36 -7.87
N GLY A 119 1.99 14.10 -7.15
CA GLY A 119 0.53 13.92 -7.17
C GLY A 119 -0.02 12.86 -6.21
N GLY A 120 0.83 12.29 -5.35
CA GLY A 120 0.42 11.43 -4.24
C GLY A 120 0.02 12.21 -2.98
N SER A 121 -0.10 11.51 -1.85
CA SER A 121 -0.59 12.07 -0.58
C SER A 121 0.44 12.08 0.56
N LEU A 122 1.59 11.44 0.37
CA LEU A 122 2.58 11.23 1.41
C LEU A 122 3.68 12.28 1.39
N THR A 123 4.11 12.70 2.58
CA THR A 123 5.30 13.54 2.76
C THR A 123 6.57 12.71 2.59
N ASN A 124 7.71 13.36 2.33
CA ASN A 124 9.01 12.69 2.28
C ASN A 124 9.35 11.98 3.59
N GLU A 125 8.92 12.53 4.73
CA GLU A 125 9.09 11.91 6.05
C GLU A 125 8.29 10.61 6.16
N GLN A 126 7.02 10.61 5.73
CA GLN A 126 6.17 9.42 5.72
C GLN A 126 6.73 8.32 4.80
N ILE A 127 7.24 8.69 3.63
CA ILE A 127 7.96 7.76 2.74
C ILE A 127 9.24 7.23 3.41
N GLY A 128 9.97 8.10 4.13
CA GLY A 128 11.04 7.75 5.06
C GLY A 128 10.67 6.57 5.95
N ILE A 129 9.65 6.79 6.77
CA ILE A 129 9.14 5.84 7.75
C ILE A 129 8.72 4.52 7.09
N ILE A 130 7.98 4.58 5.97
CA ILE A 130 7.51 3.37 5.27
C ILE A 130 8.70 2.55 4.77
N VAL A 131 9.65 3.17 4.07
CA VAL A 131 10.81 2.46 3.52
C VAL A 131 11.67 1.88 4.63
N ASP A 132 11.92 2.64 5.70
CA ASP A 132 12.73 2.19 6.82
C ASP A 132 12.14 0.95 7.50
N ASN A 133 10.82 0.93 7.70
CA ASN A 133 10.12 -0.20 8.30
C ASN A 133 9.97 -1.41 7.35
N ILE A 134 9.84 -1.20 6.04
CA ILE A 134 9.89 -2.29 5.05
C ILE A 134 11.25 -3.01 5.13
N TYR A 135 12.35 -2.26 5.16
CA TYR A 135 13.69 -2.86 5.29
C TYR A 135 13.93 -3.49 6.66
N ALA A 136 13.21 -3.05 7.71
CA ALA A 136 13.24 -3.73 9.01
C ALA A 136 12.58 -5.13 8.99
N TRP A 137 11.80 -5.47 7.94
CA TRP A 137 11.30 -6.84 7.74
C TRP A 137 12.37 -7.80 7.22
N ALA A 138 13.44 -7.28 6.60
CA ALA A 138 14.54 -8.12 6.13
C ALA A 138 15.22 -8.78 7.33
N LYS A 139 15.16 -10.12 7.40
CA LYS A 139 15.70 -10.88 8.54
C LYS A 139 17.13 -11.38 8.37
N ASN A 140 17.83 -11.07 7.29
CA ASN A 140 19.17 -11.60 7.02
C ASN A 140 20.07 -10.58 6.32
N PRO A 141 21.40 -10.65 6.52
CA PRO A 141 22.33 -9.94 5.65
C PRO A 141 22.21 -10.49 4.20
N PRO A 142 22.55 -9.68 3.18
CA PRO A 142 22.63 -10.14 1.80
C PRO A 142 23.59 -11.32 1.67
N PRO A 143 23.33 -12.29 0.78
CA PRO A 143 24.37 -13.22 0.36
C PRO A 143 25.60 -12.45 -0.12
N THR A 144 26.79 -12.85 0.30
CA THR A 144 28.06 -12.16 -0.01
C THR A 144 28.32 -12.00 -1.50
N ASN A 145 27.68 -12.82 -2.35
CA ASN A 145 27.82 -12.82 -3.81
C ASN A 145 26.47 -12.63 -4.52
N ALA A 146 25.53 -11.89 -3.92
CA ALA A 146 24.26 -11.62 -4.55
C ALA A 146 24.45 -10.81 -5.86
N PRO A 147 23.80 -11.20 -6.97
CA PRO A 147 23.81 -10.42 -8.21
C PRO A 147 23.26 -9.01 -7.97
N ALA A 148 23.78 -8.04 -8.71
CA ALA A 148 23.28 -6.68 -8.66
C ALA A 148 21.79 -6.64 -9.05
N TYR A 149 21.01 -5.81 -8.35
CA TYR A 149 19.57 -5.65 -8.59
C TYR A 149 19.26 -5.36 -10.06
N SER A 150 19.94 -4.40 -10.67
CA SER A 150 19.79 -4.05 -12.09
C SER A 150 21.06 -4.34 -12.89
N ALA A 151 20.88 -4.79 -14.12
CA ALA A 151 21.95 -4.96 -15.11
C ALA A 151 21.35 -4.93 -16.52
N PRO A 152 22.14 -4.61 -17.56
CA PRO A 152 21.67 -4.73 -18.94
C PRO A 152 21.34 -6.19 -19.31
N LEU A 153 20.54 -6.34 -20.37
CA LEU A 153 20.29 -7.63 -21.00
C LEU A 153 21.60 -8.24 -21.51
N GLY A 154 21.70 -9.56 -21.39
CA GLY A 154 22.82 -10.35 -21.89
C GLY A 154 22.57 -10.89 -23.30
N ASP A 155 23.18 -12.04 -23.59
CA ASP A 155 23.10 -12.74 -24.86
C ASP A 155 21.96 -13.77 -24.88
N VAL A 156 21.13 -13.72 -25.92
CA VAL A 156 19.95 -14.60 -26.06
C VAL A 156 20.34 -16.07 -26.26
N ALA A 157 21.41 -16.35 -27.01
CA ALA A 157 21.83 -17.72 -27.31
C ALA A 157 22.44 -18.38 -26.07
N ARG A 158 23.26 -17.66 -25.31
CA ARG A 158 23.71 -18.13 -23.99
C ARG A 158 22.54 -18.27 -23.02
N GLY A 159 21.58 -17.35 -23.08
CA GLY A 159 20.38 -17.38 -22.25
C GLY A 159 19.55 -18.65 -22.45
N ALA A 160 19.44 -19.14 -23.68
CA ALA A 160 18.79 -20.42 -23.97
C ALA A 160 19.48 -21.60 -23.27
N ALA A 161 20.83 -21.63 -23.30
CA ALA A 161 21.61 -22.66 -22.61
C ALA A 161 21.46 -22.56 -21.08
N VAL A 162 21.45 -21.34 -20.54
CA VAL A 162 21.20 -21.10 -19.11
C VAL A 162 19.79 -21.57 -18.71
N PHE A 163 18.78 -21.26 -19.53
CA PHE A 163 17.40 -21.68 -19.29
C PHE A 163 17.28 -23.22 -19.26
N ALA A 164 17.86 -23.90 -20.25
CA ALA A 164 17.88 -25.36 -20.31
C ALA A 164 18.52 -25.98 -19.07
N ALA A 165 19.62 -25.39 -18.57
CA ALA A 165 20.35 -25.91 -17.41
C ALA A 165 19.68 -25.62 -16.05
N ASN A 166 18.98 -24.49 -15.91
CA ASN A 166 18.53 -23.99 -14.59
C ASN A 166 17.01 -23.91 -14.42
N CYS A 167 16.23 -23.90 -15.51
CA CYS A 167 14.81 -23.56 -15.48
C CYS A 167 13.93 -24.66 -16.09
N ALA A 168 14.41 -25.32 -17.15
CA ALA A 168 13.60 -26.22 -17.97
C ALA A 168 13.08 -27.46 -17.22
N SER A 169 13.76 -27.88 -16.16
CA SER A 169 13.30 -29.01 -15.34
C SER A 169 11.94 -28.75 -14.67
N CYS A 170 11.60 -27.47 -14.42
CA CYS A 170 10.33 -27.05 -13.84
C CYS A 170 9.41 -26.40 -14.88
N HIS A 171 9.95 -25.53 -15.72
CA HIS A 171 9.19 -24.71 -16.67
C HIS A 171 9.07 -25.33 -18.07
N GLY A 172 9.58 -26.54 -18.31
CA GLY A 172 9.58 -27.19 -19.61
C GLY A 172 10.73 -26.71 -20.50
N ALA A 173 11.05 -27.46 -21.55
CA ALA A 173 12.22 -27.20 -22.41
C ALA A 173 12.22 -25.80 -23.03
N ASP A 174 11.04 -25.29 -23.37
CA ASP A 174 10.83 -24.01 -24.07
C ASP A 174 10.11 -22.99 -23.17
N GLY A 175 10.03 -23.24 -21.86
CA GLY A 175 9.34 -22.36 -20.91
C GLY A 175 7.82 -22.39 -21.00
N GLN A 176 7.24 -23.37 -21.70
CA GLN A 176 5.79 -23.55 -21.86
C GLN A 176 5.06 -23.98 -20.58
N GLY A 177 5.81 -24.31 -19.52
CA GLY A 177 5.30 -24.85 -18.27
C GLY A 177 5.18 -26.37 -18.30
N LEU A 178 5.13 -26.96 -17.10
CA LEU A 178 4.85 -28.38 -16.91
C LEU A 178 3.67 -28.50 -15.95
N LYS A 179 2.69 -29.33 -16.32
CA LYS A 179 1.50 -29.58 -15.51
C LYS A 179 1.92 -29.97 -14.09
N ASP A 180 1.26 -29.37 -13.10
CA ASP A 180 1.46 -29.62 -11.67
C ASP A 180 2.88 -29.29 -11.13
N LYS A 181 3.72 -28.62 -11.93
CA LYS A 181 5.08 -28.24 -11.52
C LYS A 181 5.34 -26.74 -11.62
N ALA A 182 5.16 -26.14 -12.80
CA ALA A 182 5.28 -24.69 -12.96
C ALA A 182 4.53 -24.19 -14.20
N GLY A 183 4.05 -22.94 -14.13
CA GLY A 183 3.39 -22.28 -15.25
C GLY A 183 4.37 -21.88 -16.38
N SER A 184 3.79 -21.45 -17.50
CA SER A 184 4.55 -20.92 -18.63
C SER A 184 5.20 -19.58 -18.28
N VAL A 185 6.51 -19.48 -18.49
CA VAL A 185 7.29 -18.23 -18.34
C VAL A 185 7.45 -17.49 -19.65
N VAL A 186 7.02 -18.10 -20.76
CA VAL A 186 6.95 -17.48 -22.09
C VAL A 186 5.52 -17.15 -22.51
N ASN A 187 4.58 -17.15 -21.57
CA ASN A 187 3.19 -16.80 -21.85
C ASN A 187 3.11 -15.32 -22.31
N PRO A 188 2.50 -15.01 -23.48
CA PRO A 188 2.43 -13.64 -24.00
C PRO A 188 1.77 -12.63 -23.05
N ALA A 189 0.71 -13.03 -22.35
CA ALA A 189 0.04 -12.15 -21.38
C ALA A 189 0.92 -11.85 -20.17
N TYR A 190 1.71 -12.84 -19.71
CA TYR A 190 2.68 -12.63 -18.64
C TYR A 190 3.83 -11.72 -19.11
N LEU A 191 4.51 -12.09 -20.19
CA LEU A 191 5.68 -11.36 -20.69
C LEU A 191 5.33 -9.96 -21.19
N GLY A 192 4.10 -9.71 -21.64
CA GLY A 192 3.61 -8.39 -21.99
C GLY A 192 3.37 -7.46 -20.79
N LEU A 193 3.21 -8.01 -19.58
CA LEU A 193 2.96 -7.23 -18.36
C LEU A 193 4.23 -6.97 -17.53
N VAL A 194 5.19 -7.90 -17.54
CA VAL A 194 6.36 -7.78 -16.67
C VAL A 194 7.53 -7.06 -17.35
N SER A 195 8.21 -6.18 -16.61
CA SER A 195 9.43 -5.52 -17.09
C SER A 195 10.66 -6.43 -17.04
N ASP A 196 11.73 -6.08 -17.77
CA ASP A 196 13.00 -6.80 -17.71
C ASP A 196 13.61 -6.77 -16.31
N GLN A 197 13.44 -5.64 -15.61
CA GLN A 197 13.87 -5.51 -14.23
C GLN A 197 13.09 -6.46 -13.30
N TYR A 198 11.79 -6.67 -13.55
CA TYR A 198 11.02 -7.65 -12.80
C TYR A 198 11.49 -9.08 -13.10
N LEU A 199 11.71 -9.42 -14.38
CA LEU A 199 12.26 -10.73 -14.78
C LEU A 199 13.62 -11.00 -14.12
N ARG A 200 14.51 -10.00 -14.07
CA ARG A 200 15.78 -10.11 -13.34
C ARG A 200 15.56 -10.33 -11.85
N THR A 201 14.67 -9.55 -11.24
CA THR A 201 14.37 -9.65 -9.80
C THR A 201 13.87 -11.04 -9.41
N ILE A 202 12.90 -11.59 -10.15
CA ILE A 202 12.36 -12.94 -9.87
C ILE A 202 13.37 -14.04 -10.23
N THR A 203 14.26 -13.79 -11.20
CA THR A 203 15.37 -14.70 -11.50
C THR A 203 16.41 -14.71 -10.37
N ILE A 204 16.64 -13.60 -9.68
CA ILE A 204 17.55 -13.54 -8.53
C ILE A 204 16.89 -14.12 -7.28
N ALA A 205 15.78 -13.52 -6.84
CA ALA A 205 15.18 -13.80 -5.54
C ALA A 205 14.29 -15.06 -5.53
N GLY A 206 13.78 -15.47 -6.70
CA GLY A 206 12.83 -16.57 -6.81
C GLY A 206 11.43 -16.19 -6.31
N ARG A 207 10.59 -17.21 -6.18
CA ARG A 207 9.27 -17.18 -5.52
C ARG A 207 9.23 -18.32 -4.53
N ASN A 208 9.99 -18.18 -3.45
CA ASN A 208 10.10 -19.20 -2.40
C ASN A 208 8.73 -19.53 -1.78
N ASP A 209 7.82 -18.55 -1.76
CA ASP A 209 6.41 -18.72 -1.38
C ASP A 209 5.63 -19.69 -2.28
N LEU A 210 6.07 -19.88 -3.52
CA LEU A 210 5.51 -20.83 -4.50
C LEU A 210 6.45 -22.03 -4.79
N GLY A 211 7.53 -22.19 -4.02
CA GLY A 211 8.53 -23.25 -4.23
C GLY A 211 9.46 -23.03 -5.42
N CYS A 212 9.51 -21.82 -6.00
CA CYS A 212 10.52 -21.46 -7.00
C CYS A 212 11.76 -20.89 -6.30
N PRO A 213 12.90 -21.60 -6.28
CA PRO A 213 14.08 -21.17 -5.54
C PRO A 213 14.78 -19.97 -6.16
N ASP A 214 15.63 -19.33 -5.35
CA ASP A 214 16.53 -18.25 -5.75
C ASP A 214 17.67 -18.70 -6.68
N PHE A 215 18.44 -17.73 -7.16
CA PHE A 215 19.57 -17.97 -8.07
C PHE A 215 20.65 -18.91 -7.52
N ALA A 216 20.76 -19.04 -6.19
CA ALA A 216 21.80 -19.82 -5.54
C ALA A 216 21.35 -21.27 -5.27
N SER A 217 20.05 -21.49 -5.15
CA SER A 217 19.48 -22.75 -4.63
C SER A 217 18.74 -23.57 -5.69
N ARG A 218 18.58 -23.05 -6.92
CA ARG A 218 17.94 -23.77 -8.05
C ARG A 218 18.63 -25.07 -8.42
N VAL A 219 19.95 -25.01 -8.54
CA VAL A 219 20.80 -26.16 -8.85
C VAL A 219 21.73 -26.38 -7.65
N PRO A 220 21.61 -27.52 -6.94
CA PRO A 220 22.45 -27.78 -5.77
C PRO A 220 23.94 -27.62 -6.09
N GLY A 221 24.62 -26.75 -5.33
CA GLY A 221 26.05 -26.49 -5.48
C GLY A 221 26.45 -25.63 -6.69
N LYS A 222 25.48 -25.10 -7.46
CA LYS A 222 25.75 -24.24 -8.62
C LYS A 222 24.85 -23.01 -8.61
N ALA A 223 25.32 -21.96 -7.95
CA ALA A 223 24.68 -20.65 -8.02
C ALA A 223 24.87 -20.02 -9.40
N MET A 224 23.83 -19.37 -9.92
CA MET A 224 23.93 -18.62 -11.17
C MET A 224 24.78 -17.36 -10.99
N THR A 225 25.58 -17.03 -12.00
CA THR A 225 26.31 -15.77 -12.07
C THR A 225 25.41 -14.62 -12.52
N SER A 226 25.83 -13.37 -12.27
CA SER A 226 25.10 -12.20 -12.75
C SER A 226 24.99 -12.16 -14.29
N GLU A 227 25.97 -12.69 -15.01
CA GLU A 227 25.96 -12.79 -16.48
C GLU A 227 24.93 -13.83 -16.94
N GLU A 228 24.94 -15.05 -16.36
CA GLU A 228 23.92 -16.07 -16.67
C GLU A 228 22.49 -15.54 -16.41
N ILE A 229 22.31 -14.73 -15.37
CA ILE A 229 21.02 -14.08 -15.08
C ILE A 229 20.67 -13.05 -16.17
N SER A 230 21.60 -12.20 -16.58
CA SER A 230 21.38 -11.25 -17.68
C SER A 230 21.07 -11.96 -19.00
N ASP A 231 21.74 -13.08 -19.27
CA ASP A 231 21.54 -13.91 -20.47
C ASP A 231 20.14 -14.55 -20.47
N VAL A 232 19.72 -15.20 -19.37
CA VAL A 232 18.38 -15.83 -19.31
C VAL A 232 17.25 -14.80 -19.35
N VAL A 233 17.46 -13.60 -18.77
CA VAL A 233 16.49 -12.51 -18.89
C VAL A 233 16.40 -12.00 -20.33
N ALA A 234 17.53 -11.92 -21.06
CA ALA A 234 17.52 -11.59 -22.49
C ALA A 234 16.77 -12.65 -23.31
N TRP A 235 16.96 -13.93 -22.99
CA TRP A 235 16.23 -15.01 -23.62
C TRP A 235 14.72 -14.91 -23.35
N LEU A 236 14.29 -14.71 -22.09
CA LEU A 236 12.87 -14.51 -21.76
C LEU A 236 12.28 -13.27 -22.48
N ALA A 237 13.01 -12.15 -22.47
CA ALA A 237 12.58 -10.92 -23.14
C ALA A 237 12.45 -11.11 -24.66
N SER A 238 13.26 -11.98 -25.27
CA SER A 238 13.20 -12.29 -26.71
C SER A 238 11.91 -13.03 -27.14
N HIS A 239 11.19 -13.63 -26.19
CA HIS A 239 9.89 -14.29 -26.40
C HIS A 239 8.69 -13.34 -26.24
N ARG A 240 8.93 -12.03 -26.05
CA ARG A 240 7.84 -11.06 -25.95
C ARG A 240 7.15 -10.87 -27.29
N GLU A 241 5.93 -11.38 -27.35
CA GLU A 241 5.00 -11.21 -28.44
C GLU A 241 3.64 -10.77 -27.90
N ASN A 242 2.85 -10.09 -28.72
CA ASN A 242 1.45 -9.85 -28.42
C ASN A 242 0.63 -11.14 -28.65
N GLU A 243 -0.65 -11.09 -28.30
CA GLU A 243 -1.59 -12.22 -28.47
C GLU A 243 -1.77 -12.69 -29.93
N PHE A 244 -1.28 -11.93 -30.90
CA PHE A 244 -1.28 -12.23 -32.33
C PHE A 244 0.10 -12.68 -32.86
N GLY A 245 1.08 -12.92 -31.98
CA GLY A 245 2.43 -13.36 -32.35
C GLY A 245 3.34 -12.26 -32.91
N GLN A 246 2.99 -10.99 -32.74
CA GLN A 246 3.85 -9.87 -33.15
C GLN A 246 4.79 -9.51 -32.02
N LYS A 247 6.09 -9.38 -32.32
CA LYS A 247 7.09 -8.98 -31.32
C LYS A 247 6.74 -7.64 -30.68
N LEU A 248 6.73 -7.59 -29.36
CA LEU A 248 6.60 -6.34 -28.62
C LEU A 248 7.97 -5.65 -28.57
N ALA A 249 7.96 -4.32 -28.56
CA ALA A 249 9.16 -3.56 -28.22
C ALA A 249 9.66 -3.99 -26.81
N PRO A 250 10.96 -3.85 -26.51
CA PRO A 250 11.46 -4.09 -25.16
C PRO A 250 10.60 -3.34 -24.15
N ALA A 251 10.18 -4.00 -23.06
CA ALA A 251 9.43 -3.32 -22.00
C ALA A 251 10.29 -2.18 -21.49
N GLN A 252 9.72 -0.96 -21.45
CA GLN A 252 10.43 0.21 -20.96
C GLN A 252 10.89 -0.07 -19.51
N GLN A 253 12.14 0.27 -19.24
CA GLN A 253 12.86 -0.03 -18.00
C GLN A 253 12.25 0.65 -16.77
#